data_AF-A0A933F9Y5-F1
#
_entry.id   AF-A0A933F9Y5-F1
#
_cell.length_a   1.000
_cell.length_b   1.000
_cell.length_c   1.000
_cell.angle_alpha   90.00
_cell.angle_beta   90.00
_cell.angle_gamma   90.00
#
_symmetry.space_group_name_H-M   'P 1'
#
loop_
_entity.id
_entity.type
_entity.pdbx_description
1 polymer ?
#
loop_
_entity_poly.entity_id
_entity_poly.type
_entity_poly.pdbx_seq_one_letter_code
_entity_poly.pdbx_strand_id
1 'polypeptide(L)' 'MIVGVPRETYPDERRVALVPAVLASLAKAGLEALVEAGAGTAAGYPDA' A
#
# COMPACT_ATOMS: atom_id res chain seq x y z
N MET A 1 14.60 -4.11 6.01
CA MET A 1 14.05 -4.73 4.78
C MET A 1 12.85 -3.91 4.34
N ILE A 2 12.69 -3.65 3.04
CA ILE A 2 11.66 -2.76 2.50
C ILE A 2 10.56 -3.59 1.85
N VAL A 3 9.30 -3.26 2.16
CA VAL A 3 8.10 -3.79 1.53
C VAL A 3 7.58 -2.75 0.55
N GLY A 4 7.68 -3.04 -0.75
CA GLY A 4 7.17 -2.17 -1.81
C GLY A 4 5.70 -2.43 -2.10
N VAL A 5 4.93 -1.35 -2.30
CA VAL A 5 3.51 -1.38 -2.66
C VAL A 5 3.31 -0.56 -3.93
N PRO A 6 3.53 -1.15 -5.12
CA PRO A 6 3.24 -0.48 -6.38
C PRO A 6 1.73 -0.37 -6.60
N ARG A 7 1.33 0.53 -7.50
CA ARG A 7 -0.04 0.60 -7.99
C ARG A 7 -0.32 -0.58 -8.94
N GLU A 8 -1.50 -1.16 -8.84
CA GLU A 8 -1.94 -2.20 -9.77
C GLU A 8 -2.12 -1.64 -11.20
N THR A 9 -1.76 -2.44 -12.20
CA THR A 9 -1.77 -2.03 -13.62
C THR A 9 -2.77 -2.80 -14.48
N TYR A 10 -3.36 -3.86 -13.93
CA TYR A 10 -4.31 -4.67 -14.67
C TYR A 10 -5.62 -3.90 -14.93
N PRO A 11 -6.21 -3.99 -16.13
CA PRO A 11 -7.47 -3.30 -16.42
C PRO A 11 -8.57 -3.62 -15.41
N ASP A 12 -9.27 -2.59 -14.96
CA ASP A 12 -10.35 -2.67 -13.95
C ASP A 12 -9.93 -3.18 -12.56
N GLU A 13 -8.63 -3.37 -12.30
CA GLU A 13 -8.13 -3.66 -10.97
C GLU A 13 -8.15 -2.40 -10.11
N ARG A 14 -8.78 -2.50 -8.94
CA ARG A 14 -8.97 -1.38 -8.01
C ARG A 14 -8.44 -1.66 -6.61
N ARG A 15 -7.91 -2.87 -6.37
CA ARG A 15 -7.36 -3.27 -5.07
C ARG A 15 -5.97 -2.67 -4.86
N VAL A 16 -5.52 -2.70 -3.62
CA VAL A 16 -4.15 -2.38 -3.20
C VAL A 16 -3.65 -3.49 -2.30
N ALA A 17 -2.37 -3.83 -2.39
CA ALA A 17 -1.79 -4.96 -1.66
C ALA A 17 -1.73 -4.76 -0.13
N LEU A 18 -1.75 -3.50 0.34
CA LEU A 18 -1.65 -3.14 1.75
C LEU A 18 -2.66 -2.06 2.10
N VAL A 19 -3.30 -2.20 3.27
CA VAL A 19 -4.19 -1.18 3.84
C VAL A 19 -3.50 -0.45 4.99
N PRO A 20 -3.86 0.82 5.28
CA PRO A 20 -3.21 1.61 6.33
C PRO A 20 -3.18 0.92 7.71
N ALA A 21 -4.21 0.14 8.04
CA ALA A 21 -4.32 -0.57 9.31
C ALA A 21 -3.17 -1.57 9.59
N VAL A 22 -2.50 -2.09 8.56
CA VAL A 22 -1.41 -3.08 8.72
C VAL A 22 -0.03 -2.43 8.85
N LEU A 23 0.11 -1.14 8.53
CA LEU A 23 1.39 -0.42 8.56
C LEU A 23 2.01 -0.41 9.96
N ALA A 24 1.18 -0.27 11.00
CA ALA A 24 1.65 -0.31 12.39
C ALA A 24 2.28 -1.67 12.76
N SER A 25 1.74 -2.77 12.23
CA SER A 25 2.28 -4.11 12.46
C SER A 25 3.59 -4.33 11.70
N LEU A 26 3.69 -3.82 10.46
CA LEU A 26 4.93 -3.86 9.69
C LEU A 26 6.05 -3.06 10.37
N ALA A 27 5.75 -1.86 10.85
CA ALA A 27 6.71 -1.04 11.58
C ALA A 27 7.20 -1.73 12.87
N LYS A 28 6.30 -2.36 13.64
CA LYS A 28 6.67 -3.15 14.82
C LYS A 28 7.56 -4.36 14.50
N ALA A 29 7.41 -4.93 13.31
CA ALA A 29 8.28 -6.00 12.81
C ALA A 29 9.64 -5.49 12.27
N GLY A 30 9.92 -4.18 12.35
CA GLY A 30 11.15 -3.58 11.82
C GLY A 30 11.19 -3.50 10.29
N LEU A 31 10.03 -3.53 9.64
CA LEU A 31 9.88 -3.42 8.20
C LEU A 31 9.47 -2.00 7.82
N GLU A 32 10.05 -1.50 6.74
CA GLU A 32 9.69 -0.22 6.14
C GLU A 32 8.74 -0.47 4.96
N ALA A 33 7.68 0.32 4.85
CA ALA A 33 6.74 0.24 3.73
C ALA A 33 6.97 1.42 2.79
N LEU A 34 7.28 1.12 1.52
CA LEU A 34 7.39 2.11 0.44
C LEU A 34 6.17 1.97 -0.48
N VAL A 35 5.30 2.96 -0.49
CA VAL A 35 4.05 2.93 -1.26
C VAL A 35 4.17 3.89 -2.45
N GLU A 36 3.80 3.42 -3.65
CA GLU A 36 3.68 4.29 -4.82
C GLU A 36 2.53 5.29 -4.61
N ALA A 37 2.76 6.57 -4.91
CA ALA A 37 1.76 7.62 -4.75
C ALA A 37 0.45 7.26 -5.48
N GLY A 38 -0.66 7.30 -4.76
CA GLY A 38 -1.98 6.96 -5.27
C GLY A 38 -2.28 5.47 -5.44
N ALA A 39 -1.39 4.55 -5.03
CA ALA A 39 -1.63 3.10 -5.15
C ALA A 39 -2.93 2.64 -4.47
N GLY A 40 -3.30 3.29 -3.35
CA GLY A 40 -4.52 2.97 -2.61
C GLY A 40 -5.78 3.73 -3.07
N THR A 41 -5.66 4.73 -3.95
CA THR A 41 -6.77 5.66 -4.25
C THR A 41 -7.98 4.95 -4.83
N ALA A 42 -7.77 4.04 -5.80
CA ALA A 42 -8.86 3.26 -6.40
C ALA A 42 -9.52 2.28 -5.40
N ALA A 43 -8.78 1.89 -4.36
CA ALA A 43 -9.24 1.03 -3.28
C ALA A 43 -9.94 1.79 -2.14
N GLY A 44 -10.04 3.12 -2.23
CA GLY A 44 -10.62 3.97 -1.18
C GLY A 44 -9.65 4.39 -0.08
N TYR A 45 -8.34 4.23 -0.29
CA TYR A 45 -7.28 4.65 0.63
C TYR A 45 -6.43 5.75 -0.03
N PRO A 46 -6.85 7.02 0.05
CA PRO A 46 -6.02 8.13 -0.42
C PRO A 46 -4.74 8.24 0.42
N ASP A 47 -3.71 8.89 -0.12
CA ASP A 47 -2.40 9.01 0.53
C ASP A 47 -2.41 9.91 1.78
N ALA A 48 -3.45 10.75 1.96
CA ALA A 48 -3.58 11.75 3.01
C ALA A 48 -4.49 11.31 4.16
#